data_AF-A0A9R0E5G0-F1
#
_entry.id   AF-A0A9R0E5G0-F1
#
_cell.length_a   1.000
_cell.length_b   1.000
_cell.length_c   1.000
_cell.angle_alpha   90.00
_cell.angle_beta   90.00
_cell.angle_gamma   90.00
#
_symmetry.space_group_name_H-M   'P 1'
#
loop_
_entity.id
_entity.type
_entity.pdbx_description
1 polymer ?
#
loop_
_entity_poly.entity_id
_entity_poly.type
_entity_poly.pdbx_seq_one_letter_code
_entity_poly.pdbx_strand_id
1 'polypeptide(L)'
;MDGKVKYYEGCGQEGPIRCIFLCEFHPTAGPKITCQVPENYISKDIFDTVSHYIIPKVQLQRCTLTVTLLGSKILGFPVRIDNKKYARNAYYFNLCFVCDAWARTVHLEPLVKKLTEYLLSMELETEWLSKQSISGEAKALGGLMRQVMQDINSRRMCTLTVGTTTTHLTVVRVNSDPTPVKDHQVPVFLYSRHSFVADQWDLTTNQENTDDAQNEENTDNTQPSDPEPSLSEPRKKRSKISQLSTIVSSMKDMQYDLSKSETVEDEFDIFGKHIAKQLRTLSTEQAILGQEEIQSVITKCRLHDLKYGNMTANNPKYFANTHAILDWIAGLE
;
A
#
# COMPACT_ATOMS: atom_id res chain seq x y z
N MET A 1 -1.46 -16.42 35.57
CA MET A 1 -0.33 -15.60 35.11
C MET A 1 -0.35 -15.64 33.59
N ASP A 2 -1.14 -14.79 32.94
CA ASP A 2 -1.22 -14.72 31.49
C ASP A 2 0.00 -13.97 30.95
N GLY A 3 0.98 -14.71 30.44
CA GLY A 3 2.10 -14.17 29.70
C GLY A 3 1.59 -13.56 28.39
N LYS A 4 1.29 -12.25 28.39
CA LYS A 4 1.04 -11.51 27.14
C LYS A 4 2.26 -11.67 26.24
N VAL A 5 2.12 -12.46 25.18
CA VAL A 5 3.08 -12.55 24.09
C VAL A 5 3.33 -11.13 23.57
N LYS A 6 4.56 -10.64 23.72
CA LYS A 6 4.95 -9.30 23.24
C LYS A 6 5.30 -9.41 21.77
N TYR A 7 4.40 -8.96 20.90
CA TYR A 7 4.68 -8.80 19.48
C TYR A 7 5.46 -7.52 19.22
N TYR A 8 6.37 -7.56 18.25
CA TYR A 8 7.18 -6.42 17.81
C TYR A 8 6.96 -6.16 16.31
N GLU A 9 7.22 -4.94 15.87
CA GLU A 9 7.12 -4.57 14.46
C GLU A 9 8.07 -5.39 13.60
N GLY A 10 7.53 -6.02 12.55
CA GLY A 10 8.30 -6.90 11.68
C GLY A 10 8.41 -8.36 12.16
N CYS A 11 7.68 -8.78 13.20
CA CYS A 11 7.68 -10.18 13.66
C CYS A 11 7.09 -11.20 12.65
N GLY A 12 6.58 -10.74 11.50
CA GLY A 12 6.02 -11.59 10.45
C GLY A 12 4.65 -12.19 10.76
N GLN A 13 4.12 -11.98 11.97
CA GLN A 13 2.83 -12.51 12.41
C GLN A 13 1.67 -11.71 11.84
N GLU A 14 0.58 -12.39 11.50
CA GLU A 14 -0.65 -11.77 11.04
C GLU A 14 -1.51 -11.35 12.23
N GLY A 15 -2.09 -10.16 12.15
CA GLY A 15 -3.02 -9.63 13.13
C GLY A 15 -4.41 -9.41 12.54
N PRO A 16 -5.44 -9.27 13.39
CA PRO A 16 -6.79 -8.95 12.93
C PRO A 16 -6.88 -7.49 12.46
N ILE A 17 -7.85 -7.23 11.58
CA ILE A 17 -8.28 -5.87 11.26
C ILE A 17 -8.97 -5.29 12.50
N ARG A 18 -8.47 -4.16 12.99
CA ARG A 18 -9.01 -3.46 14.16
C ARG A 18 -10.07 -2.44 13.80
N CYS A 19 -9.88 -1.76 12.67
CA CYS A 19 -10.81 -0.77 12.16
C CYS A 19 -10.76 -0.72 10.63
N ILE A 20 -11.87 -0.41 10.00
CA ILE A 20 -11.95 0.01 8.61
C ILE A 20 -12.52 1.41 8.60
N PHE A 21 -11.93 2.32 7.83
CA PHE A 21 -12.51 3.66 7.64
C PHE A 21 -12.42 4.10 6.18
N LEU A 22 -13.40 4.90 5.77
CA LEU A 22 -13.42 5.63 4.52
C LEU A 22 -13.14 7.10 4.83
N CYS A 23 -12.20 7.70 4.11
CA CYS A 23 -11.98 9.13 4.12
C CYS A 23 -12.14 9.73 2.73
N GLU A 24 -12.57 10.99 2.69
CA GLU A 24 -12.83 11.76 1.49
C GLU A 24 -12.18 13.14 1.59
N PHE A 25 -11.84 13.73 0.45
CA PHE A 25 -11.31 15.10 0.41
C PHE A 25 -12.43 16.11 0.12
N HIS A 26 -13.00 16.70 1.16
CA HIS A 26 -14.07 17.68 1.04
C HIS A 26 -13.56 18.99 0.39
N PRO A 27 -14.34 19.62 -0.52
CA PRO A 27 -13.97 20.87 -1.18
C PRO A 27 -13.56 22.01 -0.24
N THR A 28 -14.32 22.20 0.85
CA THR A 28 -14.13 23.31 1.79
C THR A 28 -13.50 22.90 3.12
N ALA A 29 -13.69 21.65 3.55
CA ALA A 29 -13.27 21.19 4.86
C ALA A 29 -11.97 20.37 4.82
N GLY A 30 -11.47 20.05 3.62
CA GLY A 30 -10.27 19.24 3.45
C GLY A 30 -10.51 17.75 3.73
N PRO A 31 -9.46 17.01 4.13
CA PRO A 31 -9.56 15.59 4.44
C PRO A 31 -10.54 15.36 5.60
N LYS A 32 -11.49 14.44 5.43
CA LYS A 32 -12.40 14.01 6.51
C LYS A 32 -12.63 12.51 6.47
N ILE A 33 -12.77 11.88 7.64
CA ILE A 33 -13.33 10.53 7.74
C ILE A 33 -14.85 10.65 7.56
N THR A 34 -15.41 9.91 6.60
CA THR A 34 -16.86 9.88 6.36
C THR A 34 -17.54 8.71 7.05
N CYS A 35 -16.85 7.58 7.15
CA CYS A 35 -17.35 6.41 7.88
C CYS A 35 -16.18 5.67 8.51
N GLN A 36 -16.35 5.17 9.74
CA GLN A 36 -15.39 4.27 10.38
C GLN A 36 -16.12 3.20 11.19
N VAL A 37 -15.56 1.99 11.18
CA VAL A 37 -16.07 0.83 11.92
C VAL A 37 -14.89 0.13 12.58
N PRO A 38 -14.84 0.04 13.92
CA PRO A 38 -15.78 0.63 14.89
C PRO A 38 -15.81 2.17 14.85
N GLU A 39 -16.91 2.76 15.31
CA GLU A 39 -17.05 4.22 15.41
C GLU A 39 -16.02 4.81 16.38
N ASN A 40 -15.48 5.98 16.04
CA ASN A 40 -14.50 6.72 16.86
C ASN A 40 -13.22 5.94 17.21
N TYR A 41 -12.83 4.94 16.40
CA TYR A 41 -11.57 4.21 16.61
C TYR A 41 -10.34 5.08 16.31
N ILE A 42 -10.35 5.81 15.20
CA ILE A 42 -9.34 6.82 14.88
C ILE A 42 -9.89 8.19 15.31
N SER A 43 -9.21 8.84 16.26
CA SER A 43 -9.56 10.21 16.65
C SER A 43 -9.21 11.21 15.55
N LYS A 44 -9.87 12.37 15.59
CA LYS A 44 -9.62 13.43 14.62
C LYS A 44 -8.16 13.89 14.63
N ASP A 45 -7.53 14.03 15.80
CA ASP A 45 -6.13 14.45 15.91
C ASP A 45 -5.15 13.45 15.28
N ILE A 46 -5.42 12.15 15.45
CA ILE A 46 -4.65 11.09 14.80
C ILE A 46 -4.85 11.18 13.29
N PHE A 47 -6.10 11.29 12.84
CA PHE A 47 -6.43 11.38 11.43
C PHE A 47 -5.77 12.59 10.77
N ASP A 48 -5.84 13.77 11.38
CA ASP A 48 -5.24 15.00 10.84
C ASP A 48 -3.72 14.84 10.64
N THR A 49 -3.06 14.12 11.55
CA THR A 49 -1.62 13.77 11.43
C THR A 49 -1.34 12.85 10.23
N VAL A 50 -2.17 11.83 10.00
CA VAL A 50 -1.97 10.87 8.90
C VAL A 50 -2.59 11.28 7.57
N SER A 51 -3.51 12.25 7.58
CA SER A 51 -4.38 12.61 6.45
C SER A 51 -3.62 12.95 5.17
N HIS A 52 -2.48 13.63 5.31
CA HIS A 52 -1.58 14.03 4.23
C HIS A 52 -0.95 12.83 3.49
N TYR A 53 -0.77 11.71 4.17
CA TYR A 53 -0.22 10.47 3.60
C TYR A 53 -1.32 9.58 3.01
N ILE A 54 -2.54 9.69 3.53
CA ILE A 54 -3.66 8.83 3.16
C ILE A 54 -4.42 9.37 1.95
N ILE A 55 -4.47 10.69 1.73
CA ILE A 55 -5.02 11.30 0.52
C ILE A 55 -3.86 11.96 -0.24
N PRO A 56 -2.97 11.16 -0.87
CA PRO A 56 -1.78 11.72 -1.46
C PRO A 56 -2.09 12.53 -2.73
N LYS A 57 -1.11 13.37 -3.11
CA LYS A 57 -1.10 14.05 -4.41
C LYS A 57 -1.13 13.04 -5.56
N VAL A 58 -1.51 13.51 -6.74
CA VAL A 58 -1.87 12.72 -7.95
C VAL A 58 -0.88 11.60 -8.30
N GLN A 59 0.38 11.75 -7.94
CA GLN A 59 1.47 10.80 -8.23
C GLN A 59 1.37 9.45 -7.49
N LEU A 60 0.63 9.35 -6.38
CA LEU A 60 0.52 8.12 -5.57
C LEU A 60 -0.89 7.49 -5.63
N GLN A 61 -1.69 7.86 -6.63
CA GLN A 61 -3.03 7.31 -6.81
C GLN A 61 -2.97 5.90 -7.38
N ARG A 62 -3.92 5.04 -6.97
CA ARG A 62 -3.97 3.62 -7.35
C ARG A 62 -2.73 2.81 -6.97
N CYS A 63 -1.96 3.30 -6.00
CA CYS A 63 -0.90 2.55 -5.33
C CYS A 63 -1.38 2.15 -3.93
N THR A 64 -1.05 0.94 -3.50
CA THR A 64 -1.29 0.54 -2.11
C THR A 64 -0.34 1.32 -1.20
N LEU A 65 -0.89 1.97 -0.17
CA LEU A 65 -0.13 2.76 0.79
C LEU A 65 -0.17 2.10 2.15
N THR A 66 0.99 1.96 2.79
CA THR A 66 1.11 1.51 4.17
C THR A 66 1.76 2.60 5.00
N VAL A 67 1.07 3.06 6.04
CA VAL A 67 1.55 4.07 6.99
C VAL A 67 1.52 3.46 8.38
N THR A 68 2.68 3.35 9.04
CA THR A 68 2.74 3.00 10.47
C THR A 68 2.86 4.28 11.30
N LEU A 69 1.88 4.56 12.17
CA LEU A 69 1.92 5.70 13.09
C LEU A 69 1.21 5.36 14.41
N LEU A 70 1.73 5.86 15.54
CA LEU A 70 1.10 5.77 16.87
C LEU A 70 0.70 4.34 17.28
N GLY A 71 1.52 3.34 16.92
CA GLY A 71 1.25 1.93 17.24
C GLY A 71 0.16 1.28 16.36
N SER A 72 -0.32 1.98 15.34
CA SER A 72 -1.25 1.46 14.33
C SER A 72 -0.59 1.39 12.96
N LYS A 73 -0.97 0.38 12.17
CA LYS A 73 -0.58 0.24 10.77
C LYS A 73 -1.81 0.44 9.91
N ILE A 74 -1.78 1.47 9.08
CA ILE A 74 -2.88 1.87 8.21
C ILE A 74 -2.52 1.48 6.78
N LEU A 75 -3.37 0.66 6.19
CA LEU A 75 -3.25 0.18 4.82
C LEU A 75 -4.38 0.79 3.98
N GLY A 76 -4.06 1.57 2.95
CA GLY A 76 -5.04 2.24 2.11
C GLY A 76 -4.79 2.09 0.62
N PHE A 77 -5.79 2.41 -0.19
CA PHE A 77 -5.69 2.47 -1.64
C PHE A 77 -6.43 3.72 -2.14
N PRO A 78 -5.75 4.87 -2.27
CA PRO A 78 -6.40 6.13 -2.65
C PRO A 78 -6.84 6.13 -4.11
N VAL A 79 -8.07 6.61 -4.33
CA VAL A 79 -8.71 6.68 -5.65
C VAL A 79 -9.18 8.11 -5.93
N ARG A 80 -9.01 8.52 -7.19
CA ARG A 80 -9.54 9.76 -7.75
C ARG A 80 -10.45 9.44 -8.93
N ILE A 81 -11.58 10.11 -8.99
CA ILE A 81 -12.52 10.08 -10.11
C ILE A 81 -12.58 11.48 -10.70
N ASP A 82 -12.11 11.66 -11.93
CA ASP A 82 -12.25 12.93 -12.65
C ASP A 82 -13.63 13.01 -13.31
N ASN A 83 -14.45 13.95 -12.86
CA ASN A 83 -15.74 14.21 -13.46
C ASN A 83 -16.23 15.62 -13.09
N LYS A 84 -16.73 16.36 -14.08
CA LYS A 84 -17.27 17.73 -13.90
C LYS A 84 -18.47 17.80 -12.96
N LYS A 85 -19.14 16.68 -12.70
CA LYS A 85 -20.24 16.60 -11.73
C LYS A 85 -19.80 16.82 -10.28
N TYR A 86 -18.53 16.54 -9.97
CA TYR A 86 -18.00 16.69 -8.61
C TYR A 86 -17.44 18.10 -8.39
N ALA A 87 -17.53 18.57 -7.16
CA ALA A 87 -16.89 19.83 -6.77
C ALA A 87 -15.37 19.74 -7.00
N ARG A 88 -14.79 20.75 -7.67
CA ARG A 88 -13.41 20.76 -8.21
C ARG A 88 -13.14 19.78 -9.36
N ASN A 89 -14.17 19.33 -10.06
CA ASN A 89 -14.08 18.40 -11.20
C ASN A 89 -13.47 17.03 -10.85
N ALA A 90 -13.35 16.69 -9.56
CA ALA A 90 -12.76 15.44 -9.12
C ALA A 90 -13.30 15.01 -7.75
N TYR A 91 -13.51 13.71 -7.57
CA TYR A 91 -13.88 13.07 -6.31
C TYR A 91 -12.72 12.22 -5.80
N TYR A 92 -12.32 12.42 -4.55
CA TYR A 92 -11.20 11.73 -3.93
C TYR A 92 -11.70 10.98 -2.71
N PHE A 93 -11.40 9.68 -2.66
CA PHE A 93 -11.68 8.85 -1.51
C PHE A 93 -10.56 7.83 -1.29
N ASN A 94 -10.38 7.41 -0.05
CA ASN A 94 -9.49 6.31 0.30
C ASN A 94 -10.18 5.44 1.35
N LEU A 95 -10.20 4.13 1.08
CA LEU A 95 -10.63 3.12 2.03
C LEU A 95 -9.40 2.50 2.70
N CYS A 96 -9.38 2.53 4.03
CA CYS A 96 -8.24 2.13 4.83
C CYS A 96 -8.58 1.02 5.82
N PHE A 97 -7.71 0.02 5.91
CA PHE A 97 -7.69 -1.00 6.96
C PHE A 97 -6.68 -0.61 8.02
N VAL A 98 -7.07 -0.69 9.28
CA VAL A 98 -6.20 -0.40 10.43
C VAL A 98 -5.92 -1.71 11.15
N CYS A 99 -4.64 -2.01 11.31
CA CYS A 99 -4.13 -3.15 12.07
C CYS A 99 -3.20 -2.66 13.18
N ASP A 100 -2.80 -3.56 14.07
CA ASP A 100 -1.75 -3.26 15.05
C ASP A 100 -0.40 -3.04 14.34
N ALA A 101 0.46 -2.15 14.85
CA ALA A 101 1.77 -1.87 14.23
C ALA A 101 2.64 -3.11 14.01
N TRP A 102 2.53 -4.11 14.90
CA TRP A 102 3.29 -5.35 14.81
C TRP A 102 2.80 -6.30 13.70
N ALA A 103 1.56 -6.15 13.25
CA ALA A 103 0.93 -7.09 12.33
C ALA A 103 1.50 -6.98 10.91
N ARG A 104 1.72 -8.13 10.27
CA ARG A 104 2.02 -8.23 8.83
C ARG A 104 0.73 -8.00 8.03
N THR A 105 0.74 -7.01 7.14
CA THR A 105 -0.44 -6.58 6.36
C THR A 105 -0.40 -6.93 4.88
N VAL A 106 0.68 -7.53 4.39
CA VAL A 106 0.89 -7.85 2.95
C VAL A 106 -0.28 -8.68 2.38
N HIS A 107 -0.81 -9.62 3.16
CA HIS A 107 -1.93 -10.47 2.74
C HIS A 107 -3.27 -9.70 2.60
N LEU A 108 -3.36 -8.49 3.15
CA LEU A 108 -4.55 -7.64 3.08
C LEU A 108 -4.50 -6.65 1.91
N GLU A 109 -3.33 -6.41 1.31
CA GLU A 109 -3.16 -5.46 0.21
C GLU A 109 -4.08 -5.74 -0.99
N PRO A 110 -4.19 -7.01 -1.48
CA PRO A 110 -5.09 -7.31 -2.58
C PRO A 110 -6.57 -7.10 -2.21
N LEU A 111 -6.92 -7.26 -0.92
CA LEU A 111 -8.28 -7.10 -0.43
C LEU A 111 -8.68 -5.63 -0.37
N VAL A 112 -7.80 -4.77 0.18
CA VAL A 112 -8.05 -3.32 0.20
C VAL A 112 -8.20 -2.81 -1.22
N LYS A 113 -7.30 -3.19 -2.13
CA LYS A 113 -7.41 -2.83 -3.55
C LYS A 113 -8.73 -3.30 -4.16
N LYS A 114 -9.07 -4.58 -4.02
CA LYS A 114 -10.28 -5.16 -4.62
C LYS A 114 -11.56 -4.52 -4.06
N LEU A 115 -11.59 -4.25 -2.76
CA LEU A 115 -12.73 -3.59 -2.12
C LEU A 115 -12.85 -2.13 -2.56
N THR A 116 -11.75 -1.39 -2.66
CA THR A 116 -11.79 -0.01 -3.15
C THR A 116 -12.22 0.05 -4.63
N GLU A 117 -11.73 -0.85 -5.49
CA GLU A 117 -12.17 -0.95 -6.88
C GLU A 117 -13.67 -1.28 -6.99
N TYR A 118 -14.18 -2.15 -6.10
CA TYR A 118 -15.63 -2.42 -6.02
C TYR A 118 -16.43 -1.17 -5.66
N LEU A 119 -15.97 -0.39 -4.66
CA LEU A 119 -16.59 0.88 -4.30
C LEU A 119 -16.51 1.91 -5.46
N LEU A 120 -15.41 1.93 -6.21
CA LEU A 120 -15.24 2.76 -7.39
C LEU A 120 -16.26 2.42 -8.47
N SER A 121 -16.45 1.14 -8.79
CA SER A 121 -17.47 0.70 -9.76
C SER A 121 -18.87 1.14 -9.34
N MET A 122 -19.23 0.95 -8.06
CA MET A 122 -20.53 1.38 -7.55
C MET A 122 -20.72 2.91 -7.61
N GLU A 123 -19.66 3.68 -7.36
CA GLU A 123 -19.69 5.14 -7.47
C GLU A 123 -19.87 5.61 -8.92
N LEU A 124 -19.22 4.94 -9.87
CA LEU A 124 -19.35 5.27 -11.30
C LEU A 124 -20.74 4.93 -11.87
N GLU A 125 -21.33 3.82 -11.43
CA GLU A 125 -22.63 3.34 -11.92
C GLU A 125 -23.81 4.05 -11.25
N THR A 126 -23.74 4.26 -9.94
CA THR A 126 -24.91 4.65 -9.13
C THR A 126 -24.68 5.83 -8.20
N GLU A 127 -23.48 6.40 -8.16
CA GLU A 127 -23.11 7.49 -7.24
C GLU A 127 -23.32 7.10 -5.76
N TRP A 128 -23.02 5.84 -5.45
CA TRP A 128 -23.38 5.22 -4.18
C TRP A 128 -22.65 5.83 -2.96
N LEU A 129 -21.38 6.20 -3.08
CA LEU A 129 -20.59 6.83 -2.02
C LEU A 129 -20.97 8.30 -1.86
N SER A 130 -21.05 9.05 -2.96
CA SER A 130 -21.38 10.48 -2.91
C SER A 130 -22.78 10.73 -2.34
N LYS A 131 -23.78 9.91 -2.69
CA LYS A 131 -25.13 9.97 -2.08
C LYS A 131 -25.11 9.69 -0.58
N GLN A 132 -24.29 8.75 -0.12
CA GLN A 132 -24.17 8.43 1.31
C GLN A 132 -23.46 9.53 2.10
N SER A 133 -22.46 10.19 1.51
CA SER A 133 -21.77 11.34 2.10
C SER A 133 -22.73 12.54 2.29
N ILE A 134 -23.69 12.71 1.38
CA ILE A 134 -24.71 13.78 1.44
C ILE A 134 -25.82 13.46 2.44
N SER A 135 -26.28 12.21 2.49
CA SER A 135 -27.38 11.78 3.38
C SER A 135 -27.01 11.80 4.87
N GLY A 136 -25.73 11.97 5.22
CA GLY A 136 -25.26 12.10 6.60
C GLY A 136 -25.28 10.82 7.44
N GLU A 137 -26.00 9.79 7.00
CA GLU A 137 -26.18 8.57 7.81
C GLU A 137 -25.24 7.43 7.46
N ALA A 138 -24.60 7.38 6.28
CA ALA A 138 -23.64 6.34 5.84
C ALA A 138 -23.91 4.89 6.33
N LYS A 139 -25.18 4.52 6.60
CA LYS A 139 -25.55 3.30 7.33
C LYS A 139 -25.25 2.05 6.49
N ALA A 140 -25.50 2.13 5.19
CA ALA A 140 -25.24 1.04 4.25
C ALA A 140 -23.74 0.77 4.12
N LEU A 141 -22.92 1.82 3.95
CA LEU A 141 -21.46 1.74 3.95
C LEU A 141 -20.91 1.20 5.27
N GLY A 142 -21.41 1.69 6.40
CA GLY A 142 -21.04 1.18 7.72
C GLY A 142 -21.40 -0.30 7.90
N GLY A 143 -22.56 -0.72 7.40
CA GLY A 143 -22.98 -2.14 7.39
C GLY A 143 -22.04 -3.01 6.55
N LEU A 144 -21.71 -2.55 5.33
CA LEU A 144 -20.77 -3.22 4.43
C LEU A 144 -19.38 -3.35 5.07
N MET A 145 -18.82 -2.26 5.59
CA MET A 145 -17.51 -2.26 6.24
C MET A 145 -17.48 -3.17 7.48
N ARG A 146 -18.56 -3.18 8.26
CA ARG A 146 -18.71 -4.07 9.42
C ARG A 146 -18.71 -5.54 9.00
N GLN A 147 -19.45 -5.88 7.95
CA GLN A 147 -19.48 -7.22 7.40
C GLN A 147 -18.07 -7.64 6.94
N VAL A 148 -17.39 -6.82 6.14
CA VAL A 148 -16.01 -7.09 5.69
C VAL A 148 -15.10 -7.34 6.88
N MET A 149 -15.11 -6.47 7.88
CA MET A 149 -14.23 -6.60 9.05
C MET A 149 -14.49 -7.92 9.80
N GLN A 150 -15.75 -8.28 10.02
CA GLN A 150 -16.14 -9.50 10.73
C GLN A 150 -15.79 -10.76 9.93
N ASP A 151 -16.17 -10.80 8.66
CA ASP A 151 -15.98 -11.96 7.78
C ASP A 151 -14.50 -12.22 7.51
N ILE A 152 -13.70 -11.18 7.24
CA ILE A 152 -12.26 -11.34 7.00
C ILE A 152 -11.55 -11.77 8.28
N ASN A 153 -11.90 -11.21 9.45
CA ASN A 153 -11.27 -11.59 10.71
C ASN A 153 -11.63 -13.01 11.17
N SER A 154 -12.84 -13.49 10.86
CA SER A 154 -13.32 -14.81 11.34
C SER A 154 -13.12 -15.93 10.34
N ARG A 155 -13.47 -15.70 9.07
CA ARG A 155 -13.51 -16.72 8.00
C ARG A 155 -12.42 -16.57 6.96
N ARG A 156 -11.68 -15.44 6.98
CA ARG A 156 -10.70 -15.08 5.94
C ARG A 156 -11.30 -14.98 4.53
N MET A 157 -12.63 -14.92 4.43
CA MET A 157 -13.38 -14.74 3.19
C MET A 157 -14.66 -13.95 3.46
N CYS A 158 -15.06 -13.09 2.52
CA CYS A 158 -16.27 -12.28 2.60
C CYS A 158 -16.92 -12.18 1.21
N THR A 159 -18.24 -12.34 1.13
CA THR A 159 -19.00 -12.12 -0.10
C THR A 159 -19.89 -10.91 0.10
N LEU A 160 -19.66 -9.88 -0.71
CA LEU A 160 -20.40 -8.63 -0.69
C LEU A 160 -21.37 -8.60 -1.86
N THR A 161 -22.62 -8.23 -1.58
CA THR A 161 -23.65 -8.02 -2.59
C THR A 161 -24.37 -6.71 -2.30
N VAL A 162 -24.23 -5.73 -3.19
CA VAL A 162 -24.92 -4.43 -3.11
C VAL A 162 -25.65 -4.22 -4.43
N GLY A 163 -26.99 -4.18 -4.38
CA GLY A 163 -27.79 -4.13 -5.60
C GLY A 163 -27.58 -5.36 -6.48
N THR A 164 -27.06 -5.16 -7.69
CA THR A 164 -26.78 -6.22 -8.68
C THR A 164 -25.32 -6.66 -8.71
N THR A 165 -24.40 -5.90 -8.11
CA THR A 165 -22.97 -6.20 -8.16
C THR A 165 -22.55 -7.04 -6.94
N THR A 166 -21.87 -8.16 -7.21
CA THR A 166 -21.36 -9.09 -6.20
C THR A 166 -19.85 -9.21 -6.30
N THR A 167 -19.15 -9.13 -5.17
CA THR A 167 -17.70 -9.25 -5.09
C THR A 167 -17.29 -10.21 -3.98
N HIS A 168 -16.36 -11.11 -4.29
CA HIS A 168 -15.77 -12.03 -3.31
C HIS A 168 -14.38 -11.55 -2.87
N LEU A 169 -14.17 -11.40 -1.57
CA LEU A 169 -12.89 -11.08 -0.95
C LEU A 169 -12.36 -12.33 -0.25
N THR A 170 -11.15 -12.78 -0.57
CA THR A 170 -10.52 -13.95 0.07
C THR A 170 -9.08 -13.60 0.42
N VAL A 171 -8.69 -13.88 1.67
CA VAL A 171 -7.30 -13.77 2.09
C VAL A 171 -6.53 -14.97 1.56
N VAL A 172 -5.62 -14.71 0.63
CA VAL A 172 -4.70 -15.73 0.12
C VAL A 172 -3.50 -15.80 1.04
N ARG A 173 -3.12 -17.01 1.45
CA ARG A 173 -1.86 -17.21 2.18
C ARG A 173 -0.69 -16.99 1.24
N VAL A 174 0.19 -16.07 1.62
CA VAL A 174 1.46 -15.87 0.92
C VAL A 174 2.43 -16.91 1.47
N ASN A 175 2.64 -17.97 0.71
CA ASN A 175 3.66 -18.98 1.02
C ASN A 175 5.04 -18.47 0.60
N SER A 176 6.08 -18.88 1.33
CA SER A 176 7.45 -18.68 0.89
C SER A 176 7.73 -19.54 -0.34
N ASP A 177 8.63 -19.07 -1.21
CA ASP A 177 9.05 -19.84 -2.36
C ASP A 177 9.60 -21.21 -1.91
N PRO A 178 9.15 -22.31 -2.52
CA PRO A 178 9.64 -23.64 -2.18
C PRO A 178 11.13 -23.75 -2.54
N THR A 179 11.86 -24.55 -1.77
CA THR A 179 13.26 -24.84 -2.11
C THR A 179 13.35 -25.57 -3.45
N PRO A 180 14.35 -25.29 -4.29
CA PRO A 180 14.55 -26.02 -5.53
C PRO A 180 14.64 -27.53 -5.28
N VAL A 181 13.85 -28.31 -6.03
CA VAL A 181 13.88 -29.77 -5.97
C VAL A 181 15.14 -30.26 -6.67
N LYS A 182 15.90 -31.15 -6.03
CA LYS A 182 17.11 -31.76 -6.58
C LYS A 182 16.78 -33.13 -7.15
N ASP A 183 17.51 -33.56 -8.18
CA ASP A 183 17.26 -34.82 -8.90
C ASP A 183 17.28 -36.09 -8.02
N HIS A 184 17.95 -36.03 -6.86
CA HIS A 184 18.04 -37.13 -5.90
C HIS A 184 16.95 -37.10 -4.82
N GLN A 185 16.05 -36.12 -4.83
CA GLN A 185 14.96 -36.02 -3.85
C GLN A 185 13.76 -36.82 -4.32
N VAL A 186 13.13 -37.51 -3.37
CA VAL A 186 11.94 -38.35 -3.63
C VAL A 186 10.74 -37.72 -2.92
N PRO A 187 9.63 -37.46 -3.62
CA PRO A 187 8.43 -36.92 -3.00
C PRO A 187 7.79 -37.96 -2.07
N VAL A 188 7.28 -37.50 -0.93
CA VAL A 188 6.54 -38.34 0.01
C VAL A 188 5.21 -37.65 0.34
N PHE A 189 4.11 -38.38 0.17
CA PHE A 189 2.79 -37.88 0.52
C PHE A 189 2.67 -37.67 2.04
N LEU A 190 2.40 -36.43 2.45
CA LEU A 190 2.13 -36.11 3.86
C LEU A 190 0.68 -36.42 4.28
N TYR A 191 -0.21 -36.59 3.30
CA TYR A 191 -1.62 -36.89 3.49
C TYR A 191 -2.06 -38.02 2.56
N SER A 192 -3.08 -38.77 2.96
CA SER A 192 -3.63 -39.85 2.15
C SER A 192 -4.13 -39.34 0.80
N ARG A 193 -3.85 -40.07 -0.28
CA ARG A 193 -4.29 -39.79 -1.65
C ARG A 193 -5.81 -39.65 -1.76
N HIS A 194 -6.56 -40.37 -0.93
CA HIS A 194 -8.03 -40.30 -0.86
C HIS A 194 -8.57 -38.99 -0.28
N SER A 195 -7.70 -38.14 0.29
CA SER A 195 -8.08 -36.82 0.78
C SER A 195 -8.19 -35.79 -0.36
N PHE A 196 -7.80 -36.17 -1.58
CA PHE A 196 -7.73 -35.29 -2.74
C PHE A 196 -8.75 -35.69 -3.80
N VAL A 197 -9.29 -34.70 -4.50
CA VAL A 197 -10.24 -34.90 -5.60
C VAL A 197 -9.46 -34.88 -6.92
N ALA A 198 -9.29 -36.06 -7.54
CA ALA A 198 -8.47 -36.22 -8.76
C ALA A 198 -8.90 -35.31 -9.92
N ASP A 199 -10.21 -35.05 -10.05
CA ASP A 199 -10.76 -34.16 -11.08
C ASP A 199 -10.33 -32.68 -10.94
N GLN A 200 -9.78 -32.30 -9.79
CA GLN A 200 -9.26 -30.94 -9.56
C GLN A 200 -7.77 -30.80 -9.89
N TRP A 201 -7.09 -31.90 -10.20
CA TRP A 201 -5.67 -31.92 -10.47
C TRP A 201 -5.43 -31.72 -11.97
N ASP A 202 -4.30 -31.12 -12.31
CA ASP A 202 -3.90 -31.02 -13.71
C ASP A 202 -3.49 -32.40 -14.28
N LEU A 203 -3.40 -32.49 -15.60
CA LEU A 203 -3.12 -33.75 -16.30
C LEU A 203 -1.79 -34.36 -15.87
N THR A 204 -0.77 -33.54 -15.68
CA THR A 204 0.58 -33.96 -15.27
C THR A 204 0.59 -34.57 -13.89
N THR A 205 -0.04 -33.91 -12.91
CA THR A 205 -0.07 -34.42 -11.54
C THR A 205 -0.96 -35.67 -11.43
N ASN A 206 -2.01 -35.76 -12.25
CA ASN A 206 -2.84 -36.97 -12.32
C ASN A 206 -2.09 -38.17 -12.91
N GLN A 207 -1.26 -37.96 -13.93
CA GLN A 207 -0.43 -39.02 -14.51
C GLN A 207 0.60 -39.54 -13.49
N GLU A 208 1.38 -38.64 -12.89
CA GLU A 208 2.43 -39.02 -11.92
C GLU A 208 1.87 -39.76 -10.69
N ASN A 209 0.71 -39.35 -10.17
CA ASN A 209 0.06 -40.05 -9.06
C ASN A 209 -0.41 -41.48 -9.39
N THR A 210 -0.73 -41.72 -10.66
CA THR A 210 -1.29 -42.99 -11.13
C THR A 210 -0.17 -44.01 -11.33
N ASP A 211 1.01 -43.55 -11.74
CA ASP A 211 2.19 -44.39 -11.95
C ASP A 211 2.70 -44.99 -10.61
N ASP A 212 2.54 -44.28 -9.49
CA ASP A 212 2.80 -44.81 -8.15
C ASP A 212 1.81 -45.91 -7.70
N ALA A 213 0.61 -45.97 -8.28
CA ALA A 213 -0.39 -46.99 -7.96
C ALA A 213 -0.20 -48.29 -8.77
N GLN A 214 0.56 -48.23 -9.87
CA GLN A 214 0.83 -49.40 -10.72
C GLN A 214 2.16 -50.09 -10.42
N ASN A 215 3.03 -49.47 -9.60
CA ASN A 215 4.34 -50.03 -9.23
C ASN A 215 4.33 -50.97 -8.01
N GLU A 216 3.18 -51.30 -7.42
CA GLU A 216 3.08 -52.42 -6.47
C GLU A 216 2.94 -53.80 -7.14
N GLU A 217 2.74 -53.86 -8.47
CA GLU A 217 2.70 -55.11 -9.23
C GLU A 217 3.54 -55.00 -10.52
N ASN A 218 4.85 -55.25 -10.43
CA ASN A 218 5.56 -56.24 -11.26
C ASN A 218 7.08 -56.01 -11.28
N THR A 219 7.79 -57.10 -11.02
CA THR A 219 9.23 -57.30 -11.23
C THR A 219 9.58 -57.53 -12.70
N ASP A 220 10.76 -57.03 -13.09
CA ASP A 220 11.73 -57.62 -14.04
C ASP A 220 11.67 -57.28 -15.56
N ASN A 221 12.56 -56.38 -16.05
CA ASN A 221 13.69 -56.68 -16.97
C ASN A 221 14.36 -55.46 -17.67
N THR A 222 15.68 -55.30 -17.42
CA THR A 222 16.86 -54.99 -18.30
C THR A 222 16.77 -53.93 -19.45
N GLN A 223 17.36 -52.69 -19.40
CA GLN A 223 18.76 -52.17 -19.59
C GLN A 223 19.12 -51.64 -21.04
N PRO A 224 20.23 -50.89 -21.32
CA PRO A 224 20.28 -49.41 -21.51
C PRO A 224 21.03 -48.89 -22.80
N SER A 225 21.04 -47.56 -23.09
CA SER A 225 22.12 -46.89 -23.88
C SER A 225 22.07 -45.33 -23.92
N ASP A 226 23.21 -44.68 -23.59
CA ASP A 226 23.64 -43.27 -23.83
C ASP A 226 24.46 -43.11 -25.16
N PRO A 227 25.06 -41.96 -25.62
CA PRO A 227 25.21 -40.59 -25.05
C PRO A 227 25.01 -39.36 -26.03
N GLU A 228 25.10 -38.14 -25.45
CA GLU A 228 25.26 -36.74 -25.97
C GLU A 228 26.43 -36.48 -26.99
N PRO A 229 26.74 -35.25 -27.55
CA PRO A 229 26.46 -33.84 -27.11
C PRO A 229 26.23 -32.73 -28.20
N SER A 230 25.92 -31.48 -27.80
CA SER A 230 26.71 -30.24 -28.08
C SER A 230 25.96 -28.87 -28.06
N LEU A 231 26.70 -27.85 -27.59
CA LEU A 231 26.37 -26.44 -27.31
C LEU A 231 26.29 -25.51 -28.54
N SER A 232 25.49 -24.43 -28.47
CA SER A 232 25.89 -23.07 -28.94
C SER A 232 24.97 -21.94 -28.43
N GLU A 233 25.58 -20.76 -28.21
CA GLU A 233 25.08 -19.56 -27.52
C GLU A 233 24.77 -18.39 -28.54
N PRO A 234 24.41 -17.13 -28.15
CA PRO A 234 23.24 -16.40 -28.65
C PRO A 234 23.53 -15.27 -29.67
N ARG A 235 22.51 -14.82 -30.42
CA ARG A 235 22.58 -13.67 -31.34
C ARG A 235 21.74 -12.45 -30.87
N LYS A 236 22.42 -11.31 -30.70
CA LYS A 236 21.87 -9.95 -30.49
C LYS A 236 21.42 -9.29 -31.80
N LYS A 237 20.35 -8.48 -31.80
CA LYS A 237 20.19 -7.29 -32.69
C LYS A 237 19.44 -6.11 -32.02
N ARG A 238 20.04 -4.92 -32.20
CA ARG A 238 19.68 -3.49 -31.98
C ARG A 238 18.35 -3.08 -32.68
N SER A 239 17.74 -1.90 -32.58
CA SER A 239 17.80 -0.59 -31.88
C SER A 239 16.58 0.22 -32.39
N LYS A 240 16.05 1.19 -31.61
CA LYS A 240 15.76 2.60 -32.00
C LYS A 240 14.76 3.23 -31.04
N ILE A 241 15.11 4.39 -30.46
CA ILE A 241 14.26 5.60 -30.35
C ILE A 241 15.21 6.75 -29.99
N SER A 242 15.34 7.71 -30.89
CA SER A 242 16.00 9.00 -30.67
C SER A 242 15.02 10.06 -31.16
N GLN A 243 14.41 10.79 -30.25
CA GLN A 243 13.77 12.11 -30.45
C GLN A 243 12.96 12.45 -29.20
N LEU A 244 13.56 13.12 -28.22
CA LEU A 244 12.84 13.81 -27.13
C LEU A 244 13.72 14.86 -26.40
N SER A 245 14.77 15.41 -27.04
CA SER A 245 15.73 16.31 -26.39
C SER A 245 15.60 17.79 -26.74
N THR A 246 14.51 18.23 -27.36
CA THR A 246 14.41 19.61 -27.89
C THR A 246 13.33 20.47 -27.24
N ILE A 247 12.55 19.96 -26.29
CA ILE A 247 11.45 20.71 -25.65
C ILE A 247 11.82 21.20 -24.23
N VAL A 248 12.81 20.58 -23.59
CA VAL A 248 13.18 20.86 -22.18
C VAL A 248 13.98 22.16 -22.01
N SER A 249 14.62 22.67 -23.06
CA SER A 249 15.48 23.84 -22.95
C SER A 249 14.76 25.19 -22.99
N SER A 250 13.50 25.25 -23.46
CA SER A 250 12.77 26.52 -23.64
C SER A 250 11.79 26.86 -22.53
N MET A 251 11.66 26.02 -21.50
CA MET A 251 10.81 26.31 -20.32
C MET A 251 11.60 26.90 -19.14
N LYS A 252 12.93 26.83 -19.14
CA LYS A 252 13.78 27.36 -18.06
C LYS A 252 13.92 28.88 -18.05
N ASP A 253 13.70 29.53 -19.18
CA ASP A 253 13.96 30.97 -19.32
C ASP A 253 12.79 31.87 -18.85
N MET A 254 11.62 31.30 -18.49
CA MET A 254 10.48 32.09 -17.99
C MET A 254 10.31 32.10 -16.47
N GLN A 255 11.08 31.32 -15.72
CA GLN A 255 10.94 31.18 -14.25
C GLN A 255 11.86 32.13 -13.45
N TYR A 256 12.59 33.04 -14.11
CA TYR A 256 13.62 33.86 -13.46
C TYR A 256 13.08 35.12 -12.75
N ASP A 257 11.83 35.54 -12.97
CA ASP A 257 11.39 36.89 -12.58
C ASP A 257 10.44 36.98 -11.36
N LEU A 258 10.25 35.93 -10.54
CA LEU A 258 9.22 35.95 -9.47
C LEU A 258 9.67 35.62 -8.03
N SER A 259 10.95 35.70 -7.67
CA SER A 259 11.40 35.31 -6.31
C SER A 259 12.33 36.27 -5.59
N LYS A 260 12.16 37.59 -5.76
CA LYS A 260 12.71 38.56 -4.80
C LYS A 260 11.65 38.99 -3.78
N SER A 261 11.56 38.23 -2.69
CA SER A 261 11.04 38.71 -1.42
C SER A 261 12.13 38.49 -0.36
N GLU A 262 12.75 39.57 0.10
CA GLU A 262 13.73 39.57 1.18
C GLU A 262 13.04 39.11 2.48
N THR A 263 13.27 37.85 2.85
CA THR A 263 13.04 37.37 4.20
C THR A 263 14.39 37.26 4.89
N VAL A 264 14.49 37.76 6.13
CA VAL A 264 15.71 37.68 6.93
C VAL A 264 15.93 36.20 7.27
N GLU A 265 16.95 35.59 6.67
CA GLU A 265 17.28 34.18 6.88
C GLU A 265 17.74 33.95 8.32
N ASP A 266 17.12 32.99 9.01
CA ASP A 266 17.53 32.54 10.33
C ASP A 266 18.57 31.39 10.26
N GLU A 267 19.09 30.97 11.42
CA GLU A 267 20.10 29.92 11.50
C GLU A 267 19.63 28.58 10.91
N PHE A 268 18.32 28.32 10.95
CA PHE A 268 17.71 27.12 10.38
C PHE A 268 17.60 27.23 8.86
N ASP A 269 17.32 28.42 8.32
CA ASP A 269 17.32 28.68 6.88
C ASP A 269 18.72 28.46 6.28
N ILE A 270 19.76 28.95 6.95
CA ILE A 270 21.17 28.76 6.56
C ILE A 270 21.53 27.27 6.56
N PHE A 271 21.15 26.55 7.61
CA PHE A 271 21.39 25.11 7.71
C PHE A 271 20.63 24.32 6.65
N GLY A 272 19.35 24.65 6.41
CA GLY A 272 18.52 24.02 5.38
C GLY A 272 19.13 24.16 3.99
N LYS A 273 19.63 25.36 3.65
CA LYS A 273 20.37 25.60 2.40
C LYS A 273 21.65 24.79 2.31
N HIS A 274 22.39 24.64 3.41
CA HIS A 274 23.60 23.85 3.45
C HIS A 274 23.31 22.35 3.21
N ILE A 275 22.33 21.79 3.90
CA ILE A 275 21.90 20.39 3.74
C ILE A 275 21.47 20.12 2.30
N ALA A 276 20.69 21.01 1.72
CA ALA A 276 20.25 20.82 0.36
C ALA A 276 21.37 20.99 -0.68
N LYS A 277 22.37 21.85 -0.42
CA LYS A 277 23.60 21.87 -1.23
C LYS A 277 24.29 20.51 -1.20
N GLN A 278 24.33 19.83 -0.04
CA GLN A 278 24.88 18.48 0.05
C GLN A 278 24.02 17.45 -0.70
N LEU A 279 22.70 17.46 -0.53
CA LEU A 279 21.79 16.54 -1.22
C LEU A 279 21.91 16.64 -2.75
N ARG A 280 22.15 17.84 -3.30
CA ARG A 280 22.38 18.05 -4.74
C ARG A 280 23.70 17.45 -5.26
N THR A 281 24.64 17.12 -4.38
CA THR A 281 25.92 16.49 -4.75
C THR A 281 25.87 14.96 -4.71
N LEU A 282 24.79 14.39 -4.17
CA LEU A 282 24.58 12.94 -4.10
C LEU A 282 23.89 12.42 -5.36
N SER A 283 23.96 11.11 -5.60
CA SER A 283 23.14 10.45 -6.62
C SER A 283 21.65 10.55 -6.24
N THR A 284 20.75 10.50 -7.23
CA THR A 284 19.30 10.63 -7.01
C THR A 284 18.77 9.66 -5.95
N GLU A 285 19.23 8.41 -5.98
CA GLU A 285 18.86 7.38 -5.01
C GLU A 285 19.33 7.73 -3.59
N GLN A 286 20.58 8.17 -3.43
CA GLN A 286 21.13 8.55 -2.12
C GLN A 286 20.52 9.85 -1.59
N ALA A 287 20.13 10.77 -2.47
CA ALA A 287 19.42 11.98 -2.10
C ALA A 287 18.00 11.67 -1.57
N ILE A 288 17.28 10.74 -2.18
CA ILE A 288 15.95 10.28 -1.70
C ILE A 288 16.09 9.64 -0.32
N LEU A 289 17.03 8.72 -0.14
CA LEU A 289 17.27 8.07 1.16
C LEU A 289 17.68 9.08 2.23
N GLY A 290 18.54 10.05 1.88
CA GLY A 290 18.92 11.14 2.79
C GLY A 290 17.74 12.03 3.18
N GLN A 291 16.83 12.33 2.24
CA GLN A 291 15.60 13.08 2.53
C GLN A 291 14.68 12.33 3.48
N GLU A 292 14.48 11.02 3.25
CA GLU A 292 13.67 10.17 4.11
C GLU A 292 14.22 10.12 5.54
N GLU A 293 15.54 10.01 5.70
CA GLU A 293 16.18 9.95 7.02
C GLU A 293 16.09 11.29 7.76
N ILE A 294 16.31 12.41 7.07
CA ILE A 294 16.16 13.75 7.66
C ILE A 294 14.71 13.96 8.14
N GLN A 295 13.72 13.59 7.32
CA GLN A 295 12.31 13.68 7.70
C GLN A 295 11.95 12.73 8.86
N SER A 296 12.50 11.52 8.86
CA SER A 296 12.35 10.55 9.94
C SER A 296 12.85 11.10 11.28
N VAL A 297 14.03 11.74 11.30
CA VAL A 297 14.59 12.36 12.51
C VAL A 297 13.72 13.53 13.00
N ILE A 298 13.33 14.45 12.11
CA ILE A 298 12.45 15.57 12.47
C ILE A 298 11.12 15.06 13.05
N THR A 299 10.56 14.01 12.43
CA THR A 299 9.31 13.39 12.88
C THR A 299 9.47 12.76 14.26
N LYS A 300 10.57 12.03 14.52
CA LYS A 300 10.89 11.47 15.84
C LYS A 300 11.01 12.56 16.91
N CYS A 301 11.68 13.68 16.62
CA CYS A 301 11.78 14.81 17.54
C CYS A 301 10.41 15.43 17.85
N ARG A 302 9.57 15.65 16.83
CA ARG A 302 8.19 16.15 17.04
C ARG A 302 7.35 15.22 17.91
N LEU A 303 7.46 13.91 17.69
CA LEU A 303 6.76 12.92 18.50
C LEU A 303 7.27 12.91 19.96
N HIS A 304 8.56 13.15 20.17
CA HIS A 304 9.13 13.27 21.51
C HIS A 304 8.60 14.52 22.23
N ASP A 305 8.56 15.67 21.55
CA ASP A 305 8.03 16.92 22.10
C ASP A 305 6.53 16.80 22.45
N LEU A 306 5.75 16.08 21.64
CA LEU A 306 4.35 15.79 21.96
C LEU A 306 4.19 14.87 23.17
N LYS A 307 5.13 13.96 23.39
CA LYS A 307 5.06 12.95 24.44
C LYS A 307 5.60 13.44 25.80
N TYR A 308 6.57 14.36 25.78
CA TYR A 308 7.30 14.77 26.98
C TYR A 308 7.51 16.29 27.11
N GLY A 309 7.07 17.10 26.14
CA GLY A 309 7.22 18.55 26.18
C GLY A 309 6.22 19.21 27.13
N ASN A 310 6.72 19.94 28.14
CA ASN A 310 5.90 20.86 28.92
C ASN A 310 5.31 21.93 27.98
N MET A 311 3.98 21.95 27.85
CA MET A 311 3.26 23.02 27.16
C MET A 311 3.57 24.37 27.82
N THR A 312 4.47 25.15 27.22
CA THR A 312 4.32 26.61 27.21
C THR A 312 3.54 26.96 25.96
N ALA A 313 2.22 27.05 26.13
CA ALA A 313 1.34 27.67 25.16
C ALA A 313 1.86 29.08 24.84
N ASN A 314 1.99 29.39 23.54
CA ASN A 314 2.23 30.70 22.89
C ASN A 314 3.48 30.78 22.02
N ASN A 315 3.63 29.89 21.03
CA ASN A 315 4.38 30.28 19.85
C ASN A 315 3.72 29.74 18.56
N PRO A 316 2.96 30.58 17.81
CA PRO A 316 2.26 30.17 16.59
C PRO A 316 3.21 29.78 15.43
N LYS A 317 4.53 29.88 15.61
CA LYS A 317 5.53 29.47 14.62
C LYS A 317 5.68 27.95 14.46
N TYR A 318 5.20 27.14 15.42
CA TYR A 318 5.36 25.67 15.35
C TYR A 318 4.49 24.97 14.30
N PHE A 319 3.46 25.65 13.78
CA PHE A 319 2.50 25.07 12.83
C PHE A 319 2.76 25.45 11.36
N ALA A 320 3.75 26.30 11.05
CA ALA A 320 3.88 26.88 9.71
C ALA A 320 4.87 26.17 8.75
N ASN A 321 5.78 25.31 9.23
CA ASN A 321 6.98 24.99 8.43
C ASN A 321 7.00 23.61 7.74
N THR A 322 5.88 22.93 7.53
CA THR A 322 5.82 21.82 6.56
C THR A 322 5.66 22.29 5.12
N HIS A 323 5.10 23.49 4.92
CA HIS A 323 4.97 24.13 3.61
C HIS A 323 6.29 24.74 3.14
N ALA A 324 7.07 25.36 4.03
CA ALA A 324 8.31 26.03 3.68
C ALA A 324 9.35 25.10 3.02
N ILE A 325 9.45 23.84 3.44
CA ILE A 325 10.44 22.90 2.86
C ILE A 325 10.00 22.42 1.47
N LEU A 326 8.70 22.20 1.24
CA LEU A 326 8.17 21.76 -0.05
C LEU A 326 8.03 22.92 -1.05
N ASP A 327 7.70 24.12 -0.58
CA ASP A 327 7.66 25.34 -1.40
C ASP A 327 9.08 25.82 -1.75
N TRP A 328 10.06 25.58 -0.87
CA TRP A 328 11.49 25.76 -1.18
C TRP A 328 12.01 24.77 -2.24
N ILE A 329 11.42 23.57 -2.32
CA ILE A 329 11.69 22.57 -3.36
C ILE A 329 10.99 22.93 -4.68
N ALA A 330 9.80 23.54 -4.65
CA ALA A 330 9.09 23.99 -5.86
C ALA A 330 9.76 25.19 -6.56
N GLY A 331 10.64 25.91 -5.88
CA GLY A 331 11.46 27.00 -6.46
C GLY A 331 12.76 26.54 -7.12
N LEU A 332 12.95 25.24 -7.38
CA LEU A 332 14.21 24.64 -7.85
C LEU A 332 14.10 23.79 -9.14
N GLU A 333 13.14 24.09 -10.02
CA GLU A 333 13.15 23.62 -11.41
C GLU A 333 13.61 24.70 -12.41
#